data_AF-A0A2K9Y5W2-F1
#
_entry.id   AF-A0A2K9Y5W2-F1
#
_cell.length_a   1.000
_cell.length_b   1.000
_cell.length_c   1.000
_cell.angle_alpha   90.00
_cell.angle_beta   90.00
_cell.angle_gamma   90.00
#
_symmetry.space_group_name_H-M   'P 1'
#
loop_
_entity.id
_entity.type
_entity.pdbx_description
1 polymer ?
#
loop_
_entity_poly.entity_id
_entity_poly.type
_entity_poly.pdbx_seq_one_letter_code
_entity_poly.pdbx_strand_id
1 'polypeptide(L)'
;MHTTDSMSGGEKAKYKLANVISNYSPILPLDEPTNHLDKIPKDYLKNILKYYYGTLIIVSHDRALIDQIADTIWDIQEDGTIRVFKGNYTQYQNQYEQEQLEQQRQYEQYISEKQRLSQASKAKRNQAQQMAQASSKQKNKSIAPDRLSASKQKGTVEKAAQKQAKHIEKRMEHLEEVEKPQSYHEFNFPQNKIYDIHNNYPIIAQNLTLVKGSQKLLTQVRFQIPYGKNIALVGANGVGKTTLLEAIYHQI
;
A
#
# COMPACT_ATOMS: atom_id res chain seq x y z
N MET A 1 -34.18 -22.60 22.98
CA MET A 1 -33.35 -22.51 21.76
C MET A 1 -33.92 -21.40 20.89
N HIS A 2 -33.26 -20.24 20.84
CA HIS A 2 -33.63 -19.19 19.88
C HIS A 2 -33.11 -19.61 18.51
N THR A 3 -34.00 -19.75 17.54
CA THR A 3 -33.68 -20.09 16.16
C THR A 3 -32.79 -19.00 15.57
N THR A 4 -31.59 -19.38 15.13
CA THR A 4 -30.58 -18.50 14.53
C THR A 4 -31.01 -17.88 13.19
N ASP A 5 -32.15 -18.29 12.66
CA ASP A 5 -32.60 -17.94 11.31
C ASP A 5 -33.13 -16.51 11.18
N SER A 6 -33.49 -15.85 12.28
CA SER A 6 -33.95 -14.44 12.29
C SER A 6 -32.87 -13.42 12.66
N MET A 7 -31.65 -13.86 12.99
CA MET A 7 -30.57 -12.98 13.44
C MET A 7 -29.85 -12.35 12.24
N SER A 8 -29.63 -11.03 12.29
CA SER A 8 -28.75 -10.36 11.32
C SER A 8 -27.32 -10.92 11.38
N GLY A 9 -26.53 -10.75 10.33
CA GLY A 9 -25.12 -11.20 10.29
C GLY A 9 -24.32 -10.77 11.53
N GLY A 10 -24.53 -9.54 12.01
CA GLY A 10 -23.87 -9.02 13.21
C GLY A 10 -24.35 -9.62 14.53
N GLU A 11 -25.60 -10.07 14.61
CA GLU A 11 -26.12 -10.76 15.80
C GLU A 11 -25.62 -12.20 15.88
N LYS A 12 -25.49 -12.88 14.73
CA LYS A 12 -24.85 -14.20 14.62
C LYS A 12 -23.38 -14.14 15.04
N ALA A 13 -22.63 -13.13 14.56
CA ALA A 13 -21.24 -12.93 14.93
C ALA A 13 -21.08 -12.70 16.45
N LYS A 14 -21.93 -11.86 17.05
CA LYS A 14 -21.94 -11.62 18.51
C LYS A 14 -22.24 -12.88 19.32
N TYR A 15 -23.25 -13.65 18.92
CA TYR A 15 -23.61 -14.88 19.62
C TYR A 15 -22.46 -15.90 19.58
N LYS A 16 -21.82 -16.06 18.41
CA LYS A 16 -20.64 -16.91 18.26
C LYS A 16 -19.50 -16.45 19.17
N LEU A 17 -19.17 -15.15 19.14
CA LEU A 17 -18.12 -14.59 19.97
C LEU A 17 -18.39 -14.77 21.47
N ALA A 18 -19.62 -14.48 21.92
CA ALA A 18 -20.02 -14.68 23.31
C ALA A 18 -19.93 -16.16 23.72
N ASN A 19 -20.35 -17.08 22.86
CA ASN A 19 -20.27 -18.52 23.13
C ASN A 19 -18.81 -19.01 23.21
N VAL A 20 -17.95 -18.50 22.33
CA VAL A 20 -16.53 -18.86 22.28
C VAL A 20 -15.76 -18.27 23.48
N ILE A 21 -16.08 -17.04 23.91
CA ILE A 21 -15.48 -16.45 25.11
C ILE A 21 -15.98 -17.14 26.39
N SER A 22 -17.25 -17.56 26.41
CA SER A 22 -17.85 -18.23 27.59
C SER A 22 -17.30 -19.65 27.80
N ASN A 23 -16.89 -20.31 26.73
CA ASN A 23 -16.27 -21.63 26.80
C ASN A 23 -14.74 -21.49 26.69
N TYR A 24 -14.05 -21.59 27.82
CA TYR A 24 -12.59 -21.51 27.86
C TYR A 24 -11.95 -22.51 26.88
N SER A 25 -10.95 -22.03 26.11
CA SER A 25 -10.13 -22.84 25.22
C SER A 25 -8.65 -22.46 25.40
N PRO A 26 -7.71 -23.41 25.48
CA PRO A 26 -6.29 -23.07 25.58
C PRO A 26 -5.75 -22.38 24.32
N ILE A 27 -6.37 -22.60 23.17
CA ILE A 27 -6.05 -21.96 21.88
C ILE A 27 -7.34 -21.42 21.28
N LEU A 28 -7.34 -20.14 20.93
CA LEU A 28 -8.52 -19.44 20.43
C LEU A 28 -8.19 -18.73 19.10
N PRO A 29 -8.58 -19.32 17.95
CA PRO A 29 -8.52 -18.66 16.66
C PRO A 29 -9.70 -17.70 16.47
N LEU A 30 -9.43 -16.49 16.01
CA LEU A 30 -10.42 -15.44 15.75
C LEU A 30 -10.18 -14.84 14.37
N ASP A 31 -11.22 -14.84 13.55
CA ASP A 31 -11.22 -14.21 12.22
C ASP A 31 -12.13 -12.97 12.25
N GLU A 32 -11.54 -11.81 12.02
CA GLU A 32 -12.16 -10.48 12.06
C GLU A 32 -13.10 -10.25 13.25
N PRO A 33 -12.62 -10.39 14.50
CA PRO A 33 -13.48 -10.37 15.68
C PRO A 33 -14.13 -9.01 15.93
N THR A 34 -13.62 -7.92 15.37
CA THR A 34 -14.18 -6.56 15.51
C THR A 34 -15.35 -6.27 14.58
N ASN A 35 -15.60 -7.12 13.58
CA ASN A 35 -16.66 -6.87 12.61
C ASN A 35 -18.05 -7.00 13.26
N HIS A 36 -18.92 -6.03 12.97
CA HIS A 36 -20.32 -5.98 13.39
C HIS A 36 -20.58 -5.84 14.91
N LEU A 37 -19.59 -5.42 15.70
CA LEU A 37 -19.67 -5.35 17.17
C LEU A 37 -20.29 -4.10 17.79
N ASP A 38 -21.05 -3.29 17.06
CA ASP A 38 -21.51 -1.94 17.46
C ASP A 38 -22.29 -1.80 18.80
N LYS A 39 -22.64 -2.89 19.48
CA LYS A 39 -23.26 -2.88 20.83
C LYS A 39 -22.28 -3.31 21.95
N ILE A 40 -21.18 -3.98 21.60
CA ILE A 40 -20.08 -4.29 22.51
C ILE A 40 -19.02 -3.20 22.25
N PRO A 41 -18.66 -2.38 23.25
CA PRO A 41 -17.57 -1.44 23.08
C PRO A 41 -16.35 -2.20 22.58
N LYS A 42 -15.72 -1.73 21.48
CA LYS A 42 -14.49 -2.35 20.96
C LYS A 42 -13.45 -2.51 22.07
N ASP A 43 -13.40 -1.53 22.98
CA ASP A 43 -12.54 -1.53 24.16
C ASP A 43 -12.86 -2.66 25.14
N TYR A 44 -14.12 -3.05 25.28
CA TYR A 44 -14.51 -4.20 26.11
C TYR A 44 -13.99 -5.51 25.53
N LEU A 45 -14.14 -5.72 24.22
CA LEU A 45 -13.58 -6.89 23.55
C LEU A 45 -12.04 -6.90 23.66
N LYS A 46 -11.40 -5.76 23.38
CA LYS A 46 -9.94 -5.58 23.52
C LYS A 46 -9.47 -5.99 24.90
N ASN A 47 -10.18 -5.57 25.96
CA ASN A 47 -9.84 -5.92 27.33
C ASN A 47 -10.00 -7.42 27.61
N ILE A 48 -11.09 -8.04 27.16
CA ILE A 48 -11.26 -9.50 27.32
C ILE A 48 -10.12 -10.27 26.66
N LEU A 49 -9.80 -9.93 25.41
CA LEU A 49 -8.76 -10.63 24.66
C LEU A 49 -7.37 -10.37 25.25
N LYS A 50 -7.08 -9.14 25.69
CA LYS A 50 -5.81 -8.81 26.34
C LYS A 50 -5.54 -9.63 27.61
N TYR A 51 -6.57 -9.97 28.37
CA TYR A 51 -6.46 -10.77 29.59
C TYR A 51 -6.87 -12.23 29.41
N TYR A 52 -7.00 -12.69 28.16
CA TYR A 52 -7.32 -14.08 27.88
C TYR A 52 -6.18 -15.00 28.31
N TYR A 53 -6.47 -15.98 29.17
CA TYR A 53 -5.49 -16.94 29.63
C TYR A 53 -5.33 -18.08 28.60
N GLY A 54 -4.56 -17.85 27.54
CA GLY A 54 -4.34 -18.84 26.48
C GLY A 54 -3.65 -18.24 25.26
N THR A 55 -3.50 -19.05 24.21
CA THR A 55 -2.92 -18.59 22.95
C THR A 55 -4.01 -18.04 22.03
N LEU A 56 -3.88 -16.78 21.66
CA LEU A 56 -4.75 -16.13 20.68
C LEU A 56 -4.11 -16.16 19.29
N ILE A 57 -4.85 -16.60 18.28
CA ILE A 57 -4.47 -16.47 16.87
C ILE A 57 -5.52 -15.57 16.22
N ILE A 58 -5.15 -14.34 15.89
CA ILE A 58 -6.10 -13.32 15.46
C ILE A 58 -5.76 -12.87 14.04
N VAL A 59 -6.76 -12.95 13.16
CA VAL A 59 -6.77 -12.27 11.85
C VAL A 59 -7.65 -11.03 12.00
N SER A 60 -7.09 -9.85 11.77
CA SER A 60 -7.87 -8.61 11.79
C SER A 60 -7.22 -7.51 10.97
N HIS A 61 -8.05 -6.64 10.40
CA HIS A 61 -7.62 -5.35 9.83
C HIS A 61 -7.62 -4.20 10.87
N ASP A 62 -8.09 -4.42 12.12
CA ASP A 62 -8.08 -3.40 13.17
C ASP A 62 -6.68 -3.29 13.80
N ARG A 63 -5.87 -2.38 13.24
CA ARG A 63 -4.48 -2.13 13.68
C ARG A 63 -4.36 -1.84 15.18
N ALA A 64 -5.34 -1.15 15.77
CA ALA A 64 -5.32 -0.80 17.19
C ALA A 64 -5.66 -1.99 18.10
N LEU A 65 -6.40 -2.99 17.60
CA LEU A 65 -6.59 -4.27 18.29
C LEU A 65 -5.28 -5.07 18.29
N ILE A 66 -4.69 -5.23 17.10
CA ILE A 66 -3.47 -6.03 16.90
C ILE A 66 -2.33 -5.45 17.73
N ASP A 67 -2.11 -4.14 17.68
CA ASP A 67 -1.04 -3.48 18.41
C ASP A 67 -1.11 -3.67 19.94
N GLN A 68 -2.33 -3.80 20.48
CA GLN A 68 -2.55 -3.94 21.92
C GLN A 68 -2.42 -5.40 22.42
N ILE A 69 -2.65 -6.39 21.55
CA ILE A 69 -2.78 -7.80 21.95
C ILE A 69 -1.61 -8.66 21.42
N ALA A 70 -1.09 -8.34 20.25
CA ALA A 70 -0.11 -9.19 19.58
C ALA A 70 1.30 -9.00 20.16
N ASP A 71 1.88 -10.10 20.64
CA ASP A 71 3.30 -10.20 20.98
C ASP A 71 4.16 -10.65 19.79
N THR A 72 3.52 -11.20 18.75
CA THR A 72 4.18 -11.69 17.55
C THR A 72 3.26 -11.50 16.35
N ILE A 73 3.79 -10.94 15.27
CA ILE A 73 3.10 -10.71 14.00
C ILE A 73 3.58 -11.74 12.99
N TRP A 74 2.62 -12.44 12.35
CA TRP A 74 2.89 -13.31 11.22
C TRP A 74 2.41 -12.58 9.97
N ASP A 75 3.34 -12.11 9.15
CA ASP A 75 3.02 -11.46 7.88
C ASP A 75 3.14 -12.45 6.73
N ILE A 76 1.99 -12.79 6.15
CA ILE A 76 1.87 -13.73 5.04
C ILE A 76 2.03 -12.95 3.73
N GLN A 77 3.12 -13.21 3.03
CA GLN A 77 3.48 -12.54 1.77
C GLN A 77 2.72 -13.15 0.58
N GLU A 78 2.64 -12.40 -0.52
CA GLU A 78 1.99 -12.84 -1.76
C GLU A 78 2.67 -14.06 -2.41
N ASP A 79 3.97 -14.24 -2.17
CA ASP A 79 4.74 -15.40 -2.63
C ASP A 79 4.50 -16.67 -1.80
N GLY A 80 3.63 -16.59 -0.78
CA GLY A 80 3.30 -17.69 0.12
C GLY A 80 4.28 -17.88 1.28
N THR A 81 5.27 -17.00 1.43
CA THR A 81 6.18 -17.03 2.58
C THR A 81 5.58 -16.36 3.81
N ILE A 82 6.03 -16.76 5.01
CA ILE A 82 5.58 -16.17 6.28
C ILE A 82 6.78 -15.52 6.96
N ARG A 83 6.68 -14.22 7.20
CA ARG A 83 7.64 -13.48 8.02
C ARG A 83 7.12 -13.41 9.45
N VAL A 84 7.92 -13.86 10.41
CA VAL A 84 7.56 -13.84 11.84
C VAL A 84 8.33 -12.72 12.51
N PHE A 85 7.61 -11.74 13.04
CA PHE A 85 8.15 -10.60 13.76
C PHE A 85 7.73 -10.64 15.23
N LYS A 86 8.69 -10.47 16.16
CA LYS A 86 8.42 -10.41 17.60
C LYS A 86 8.28 -8.95 18.03
N GLY A 87 7.12 -8.61 18.57
CA GLY A 87 6.75 -7.25 18.94
C GLY A 87 5.33 -6.93 18.51
N ASN A 88 4.93 -5.69 18.79
CA ASN A 88 3.60 -5.21 18.43
C ASN A 88 3.53 -4.75 16.97
N TYR A 89 2.32 -4.40 16.52
CA TYR A 89 2.07 -3.98 15.14
C TYR A 89 2.80 -2.68 14.78
N THR A 90 2.90 -1.71 15.69
CA THR A 90 3.58 -0.44 15.45
C THR A 90 5.08 -0.65 15.21
N GLN A 91 5.72 -1.49 16.03
CA GLN A 91 7.13 -1.86 15.85
C GLN A 91 7.34 -2.59 14.52
N TYR A 92 6.45 -3.52 14.20
CA TYR A 92 6.45 -4.24 12.92
C TYR A 92 6.42 -3.26 11.74
N GLN A 93 5.44 -2.35 11.74
CA GLN A 93 5.22 -1.40 10.67
C GLN A 93 6.43 -0.46 10.48
N ASN A 94 7.02 0.01 11.58
CA ASN A 94 8.20 0.87 11.53
C ASN A 94 9.41 0.13 10.94
N GLN A 95 9.65 -1.12 11.36
CA GLN A 95 10.75 -1.91 10.81
C GLN A 95 10.54 -2.17 9.32
N TYR A 96 9.33 -2.58 8.94
CA TYR A 96 8.97 -2.80 7.55
C TYR A 96 9.21 -1.55 6.69
N GLU A 97 8.80 -0.36 7.15
CA GLU A 97 9.03 0.90 6.43
C GLU A 97 10.52 1.21 6.27
N GLN A 98 11.34 0.97 7.30
CA GLN A 98 12.80 1.15 7.19
C GLN A 98 13.42 0.19 6.18
N GLU A 99 13.04 -1.08 6.20
CA GLU A 99 13.51 -2.09 5.22
C GLU A 99 13.14 -1.66 3.79
N GLN A 100 11.91 -1.20 3.57
CA GLN A 100 11.47 -0.72 2.26
C GLN A 100 12.26 0.53 1.81
N LEU A 101 12.51 1.48 2.71
CA LEU A 101 13.32 2.67 2.42
C LEU A 101 14.77 2.32 2.07
N GLU A 102 15.36 1.35 2.77
CA GLU A 102 16.71 0.87 2.49
C GLU A 102 16.78 0.15 1.14
N GLN A 103 15.83 -0.75 0.84
CA GLN A 103 15.74 -1.41 -0.46
C GLN A 103 15.55 -0.39 -1.59
N GLN A 104 14.71 0.63 -1.40
CA GLN A 104 14.52 1.70 -2.37
C GLN A 104 15.82 2.48 -2.61
N ARG A 105 16.55 2.84 -1.55
CA ARG A 105 17.87 3.52 -1.69
C ARG A 105 18.88 2.66 -2.43
N GLN A 106 18.97 1.37 -2.11
CA GLN A 106 19.87 0.43 -2.79
C GLN A 106 19.52 0.30 -4.28
N TYR A 107 18.22 0.20 -4.59
CA TYR A 107 17.73 0.15 -5.96
C TYR A 107 18.04 1.45 -6.73
N GLU A 108 17.85 2.62 -6.12
CA GLU A 108 18.22 3.90 -6.73
C GLU A 108 19.72 4.03 -6.98
N GLN A 109 20.55 3.61 -6.03
CA GLN A 109 22.00 3.55 -6.21
C GLN A 109 22.39 2.61 -7.35
N TYR A 110 21.81 1.42 -7.40
CA TYR A 110 21.98 0.46 -8.48
C TYR A 110 21.65 1.07 -9.85
N ILE A 111 20.48 1.71 -9.98
CA ILE A 111 20.04 2.34 -11.24
C ILE A 111 20.96 3.49 -11.64
N SER A 112 21.34 4.35 -10.69
CA SER A 112 22.23 5.49 -10.96
C SER A 112 23.61 5.05 -11.43
N GLU A 113 24.20 4.03 -10.79
CA GLU A 113 25.51 3.49 -11.16
C GLU A 113 25.44 2.75 -12.51
N LYS A 114 24.39 1.98 -12.75
CA LYS A 114 24.13 1.35 -14.06
C LYS A 114 24.01 2.39 -15.18
N GLN A 115 23.30 3.49 -14.93
CA GLN A 115 23.20 4.60 -15.89
C GLN A 115 24.55 5.28 -16.12
N ARG A 116 25.32 5.55 -15.06
CA ARG A 116 26.65 6.17 -15.13
C ARG A 116 27.63 5.31 -15.93
N LEU A 117 27.72 4.02 -15.64
CA LEU A 117 28.58 3.08 -16.36
C LEU A 117 28.15 2.95 -17.83
N SER A 118 26.85 2.95 -18.11
CA SER A 118 26.31 2.93 -19.47
C SER A 118 26.70 4.18 -20.26
N GLN A 119 26.58 5.36 -19.65
CA GLN A 119 27.02 6.62 -20.26
C GLN A 119 28.54 6.64 -20.49
N ALA A 120 29.33 6.18 -19.52
CA ALA A 120 30.78 6.10 -19.64
C ALA A 120 31.21 5.15 -20.78
N SER A 121 30.57 3.98 -20.90
CA SER A 121 30.84 3.07 -22.03
C SER A 121 30.47 3.71 -23.36
N LYS A 122 29.29 4.33 -23.47
CA LYS A 122 28.84 5.03 -24.69
C LYS A 122 29.79 6.15 -25.08
N ALA A 123 30.23 6.99 -24.14
CA ALA A 123 31.18 8.07 -24.40
C ALA A 123 32.52 7.53 -24.91
N LYS A 124 33.06 6.46 -24.30
CA LYS A 124 34.31 5.81 -24.75
C LYS A 124 34.18 5.16 -26.12
N ARG A 125 33.04 4.53 -26.42
CA ARG A 125 32.74 4.00 -27.77
C ARG A 125 32.66 5.12 -28.82
N ASN A 126 31.94 6.19 -28.52
CA ASN A 126 31.82 7.35 -29.42
C ASN A 126 33.19 7.99 -29.67
N GLN A 127 34.02 8.12 -28.64
CA GLN A 127 35.40 8.61 -28.77
C GLN A 127 36.21 7.69 -29.71
N ALA A 128 36.13 6.37 -29.53
CA ALA A 128 36.82 5.41 -30.40
C ALA A 128 36.33 5.51 -31.86
N GLN A 129 35.02 5.64 -32.09
CA GLN A 129 34.44 5.79 -33.44
C GLN A 129 34.86 7.09 -34.13
N GLN A 130 34.85 8.22 -33.41
CA GLN A 130 35.30 9.50 -33.96
C GLN A 130 36.79 9.47 -34.32
N MET A 131 37.63 8.83 -33.49
CA MET A 131 39.06 8.66 -33.77
C MET A 131 39.30 7.73 -34.97
N ALA A 132 38.51 6.66 -35.13
CA ALA A 132 38.56 5.78 -36.29
C ALA A 132 38.21 6.53 -37.59
N GLN A 133 37.16 7.34 -37.58
CA GLN A 133 36.73 8.15 -38.73
C GLN A 133 37.70 9.31 -39.06
N ALA A 134 38.33 9.92 -38.06
CA ALA A 134 39.37 10.92 -38.28
C ALA A 134 40.65 10.30 -38.89
N SER A 135 40.97 9.05 -38.50
CA SER A 135 42.10 8.29 -39.06
C SER A 135 41.89 7.91 -40.53
N SER A 136 40.65 7.58 -40.93
CA SER A 136 40.32 7.25 -42.32
C SER A 136 40.32 8.49 -43.23
N LYS A 137 39.90 9.66 -42.72
CA LYS A 137 39.97 10.94 -43.47
C LYS A 137 41.40 11.47 -43.67
N GLN A 138 42.33 11.22 -42.74
CA GLN A 138 43.73 11.66 -42.87
C GLN A 138 44.61 10.70 -43.70
N LYS A 139 44.15 9.46 -43.97
CA LYS A 139 44.88 8.48 -44.80
C LYS A 139 45.12 8.94 -46.25
N ASN A 140 44.39 9.98 -46.70
CA ASN A 140 44.52 10.57 -48.04
C ASN A 140 45.41 11.83 -48.12
N LYS A 141 46.08 12.25 -47.04
CA LYS A 141 47.13 13.29 -47.09
C LYS A 141 48.44 12.70 -46.58
N SER A 142 49.29 12.26 -47.49
CA SER A 142 50.65 11.81 -47.21
C SER A 142 51.51 12.98 -46.71
N ILE A 143 51.62 13.12 -45.39
CA ILE A 143 52.64 13.97 -44.76
C ILE A 143 53.61 13.01 -44.09
N ALA A 144 54.88 13.05 -44.52
CA ALA A 144 55.96 12.24 -43.99
C ALA A 144 56.14 12.52 -42.48
N PRO A 145 56.30 11.50 -41.63
CA PRO A 145 56.44 11.70 -40.20
C PRO A 145 57.85 12.20 -39.87
N ASP A 146 57.96 13.47 -39.49
CA ASP A 146 59.17 14.02 -38.86
C ASP A 146 59.36 13.39 -37.47
N ARG A 147 60.58 12.95 -37.18
CA ARG A 147 60.92 11.86 -36.22
C ARG A 147 60.93 12.28 -34.75
N LEU A 148 60.38 13.44 -34.39
CA LEU A 148 60.48 14.00 -33.03
C LEU A 148 59.18 14.08 -32.23
N SER A 149 58.04 13.68 -32.79
CA SER A 149 56.78 13.61 -32.03
C SER A 149 56.44 12.16 -31.69
N ALA A 150 56.87 11.71 -30.52
CA ALA A 150 56.46 10.45 -29.89
C ALA A 150 54.98 10.46 -29.46
N SER A 151 54.10 10.83 -30.39
CA SER A 151 52.66 10.70 -30.27
C SER A 151 52.34 9.21 -30.39
N LYS A 152 52.01 8.58 -29.27
CA LYS A 152 51.52 7.19 -29.21
C LYS A 152 50.62 6.94 -30.42
N GLN A 153 50.99 5.99 -31.29
CA GLN A 153 50.27 5.69 -32.54
C GLN A 153 48.76 5.70 -32.29
N LYS A 154 48.02 6.59 -32.96
CA LYS A 154 46.57 6.81 -32.73
C LYS A 154 45.73 5.51 -32.68
N GLY A 155 46.13 4.47 -33.41
CA GLY A 155 45.48 3.14 -33.37
C GLY A 155 45.66 2.36 -32.06
N THR A 156 46.71 2.63 -31.27
CA THR A 156 46.87 2.06 -29.92
C THR A 156 45.91 2.70 -28.91
N VAL A 157 45.61 3.99 -29.08
CA VAL A 157 44.67 4.74 -28.23
C VAL A 157 43.22 4.31 -28.53
N GLU A 158 42.88 4.08 -29.80
CA GLU A 158 41.57 3.54 -30.20
C GLU A 158 41.30 2.15 -29.61
N LYS A 159 42.25 1.21 -29.78
CA LYS A 159 42.16 -0.14 -29.20
C LYS A 159 42.09 -0.11 -27.67
N ALA A 160 42.79 0.83 -27.01
CA ALA A 160 42.71 1.02 -25.57
C ALA A 160 41.32 1.52 -25.13
N ALA A 161 40.73 2.48 -25.85
CA ALA A 161 39.38 2.99 -25.58
C ALA A 161 38.29 1.91 -25.78
N GLN A 162 38.41 1.09 -26.83
CA GLN A 162 37.50 -0.05 -27.06
C GLN A 162 37.63 -1.13 -25.97
N LYS A 163 38.85 -1.45 -25.53
CA LYS A 163 39.06 -2.38 -24.40
C LYS A 163 38.43 -1.82 -23.12
N GLN A 164 38.62 -0.54 -22.82
CA GLN A 164 38.00 0.10 -21.65
C GLN A 164 36.47 0.04 -21.69
N ALA A 165 35.85 0.32 -22.84
CA ALA A 165 34.40 0.19 -22.99
C ALA A 165 33.90 -1.24 -22.71
N LYS A 166 34.59 -2.27 -23.24
CA LYS A 166 34.28 -3.68 -22.96
C LYS A 166 34.45 -4.06 -21.49
N HIS A 167 35.46 -3.51 -20.80
CA HIS A 167 35.65 -3.73 -19.37
C HIS A 167 34.54 -3.09 -18.53
N ILE A 168 34.08 -1.90 -18.91
CA ILE A 168 32.94 -1.24 -18.25
C ILE A 168 31.65 -2.04 -18.46
N GLU A 169 31.43 -2.59 -19.65
CA GLU A 169 30.29 -3.46 -19.94
C GLU A 169 30.27 -4.75 -19.13
N LYS A 170 31.41 -5.45 -19.08
CA LYS A 170 31.54 -6.63 -18.22
C LYS A 170 31.26 -6.29 -16.76
N ARG A 171 31.72 -5.12 -16.28
CA ARG A 171 31.43 -4.68 -14.91
C ARG A 171 29.95 -4.40 -14.68
N MET A 172 29.22 -3.89 -15.67
CA MET A 172 27.76 -3.73 -15.61
C MET A 172 27.02 -5.07 -15.61
N GLU A 173 27.51 -6.07 -16.35
CA GLU A 173 26.93 -7.42 -16.39
C GLU A 173 27.09 -8.18 -15.06
N HIS A 174 28.12 -7.85 -14.28
CA HIS A 174 28.38 -8.44 -12.96
C HIS A 174 27.86 -7.57 -11.80
N LEU A 175 27.11 -6.50 -12.10
CA LEU A 175 26.46 -5.71 -11.06
C LEU A 175 25.32 -6.58 -10.48
N GLU A 176 25.34 -6.84 -9.18
CA GLU A 176 24.27 -7.59 -8.50
C GLU A 176 22.92 -6.93 -8.79
N GLU A 177 22.00 -7.69 -9.38
CA GLU A 177 20.67 -7.19 -9.71
C GLU A 177 19.88 -7.03 -8.42
N VAL A 178 19.51 -5.79 -8.11
CA VAL A 178 18.65 -5.47 -6.97
C VAL A 178 17.21 -5.51 -7.45
N GLU A 179 16.39 -6.37 -6.82
CA GLU A 179 14.97 -6.44 -7.12
C GLU A 179 14.28 -5.09 -6.87
N LYS A 180 13.39 -4.71 -7.78
CA LYS A 180 12.61 -3.49 -7.62
C LYS A 180 11.65 -3.67 -6.44
N PRO A 181 11.63 -2.75 -5.45
CA PRO A 181 10.66 -2.82 -4.36
C PRO A 181 9.23 -2.89 -4.91
N GLN A 182 8.40 -3.75 -4.32
CA GLN A 182 6.98 -3.81 -4.67
C GLN A 182 6.34 -2.44 -4.40
N SER A 183 5.71 -1.88 -5.44
CA SER A 183 4.98 -0.61 -5.34
C SER A 183 3.53 -0.94 -5.03
N TYR A 184 3.04 -0.53 -3.87
CA TYR A 184 1.60 -0.52 -3.63
C TYR A 184 0.94 0.40 -4.66
N HIS A 185 -0.13 -0.07 -5.28
CA HIS A 185 -0.91 0.74 -6.21
C HIS A 185 -1.68 1.80 -5.42
N GLU A 186 -1.36 3.08 -5.63
CA GLU A 186 -2.25 4.15 -5.22
C GLU A 186 -3.54 4.06 -6.02
N PHE A 187 -4.65 3.73 -5.34
CA PHE A 187 -5.96 3.79 -5.95
C PHE A 187 -6.35 5.25 -6.15
N ASN A 188 -6.15 5.75 -7.37
CA ASN A 188 -6.66 7.07 -7.75
C ASN A 188 -8.14 6.94 -8.14
N PHE A 189 -9.01 7.56 -7.34
CA PHE A 189 -10.43 7.68 -7.67
C PHE A 189 -10.64 8.98 -8.47
N PRO A 190 -10.88 8.92 -9.79
CA PRO A 190 -11.13 10.11 -10.56
C PRO A 190 -12.38 10.82 -10.03
N GLN A 191 -12.26 12.12 -9.74
CA GLN A 191 -13.40 12.93 -9.36
C GLN A 191 -14.20 13.28 -10.62
N ASN A 192 -15.49 12.91 -10.63
CA ASN A 192 -16.40 13.30 -11.71
C ASN A 192 -16.68 14.81 -11.65
N LYS A 193 -17.01 15.40 -12.81
CA LYS A 193 -17.41 16.81 -12.91
C LYS A 193 -18.65 17.05 -12.04
N ILE A 194 -18.52 18.00 -11.13
CA ILE A 194 -19.59 18.44 -10.23
C ILE A 194 -20.56 19.30 -11.05
N TYR A 195 -21.86 18.99 -11.00
CA TYR A 195 -22.90 19.88 -11.53
C TYR A 195 -23.16 21.01 -10.53
N ASP A 196 -23.33 22.24 -10.99
CA ASP A 196 -23.61 23.39 -10.11
C ASP A 196 -25.01 23.27 -9.49
N ILE A 197 -25.06 22.81 -8.24
CA ILE A 197 -26.28 22.84 -7.43
C ILE A 197 -26.40 24.25 -6.83
N HIS A 198 -27.30 25.07 -7.37
CA HIS A 198 -27.55 26.44 -6.87
C HIS A 198 -28.39 26.51 -5.57
N ASN A 199 -28.90 25.38 -5.10
CA ASN A 199 -29.65 25.31 -3.85
C ASN A 199 -28.71 25.07 -2.66
N ASN A 200 -28.70 26.00 -1.71
CA ASN A 200 -27.91 25.89 -0.48
C ASN A 200 -28.35 24.74 0.44
N TYR A 201 -29.59 24.25 0.31
CA TYR A 201 -30.14 23.13 1.10
C TYR A 201 -30.91 22.16 0.19
N PRO A 202 -30.21 21.25 -0.52
CA PRO A 202 -30.84 20.32 -1.46
C PRO A 202 -31.82 19.33 -0.80
N ILE A 203 -31.61 18.95 0.46
CA ILE A 203 -32.46 17.97 1.15
C ILE A 203 -33.02 18.59 2.44
N ILE A 204 -34.35 18.58 2.57
CA ILE A 204 -35.08 19.13 3.71
C ILE A 204 -36.14 18.12 4.15
N ALA A 205 -36.10 17.74 5.43
CA ALA A 205 -37.09 16.90 6.07
C ALA A 205 -37.78 17.68 7.20
N GLN A 206 -39.11 17.80 7.15
CA GLN A 206 -39.88 18.58 8.14
C GLN A 206 -40.74 17.74 9.09
N ASN A 207 -41.06 16.49 8.75
CA ASN A 207 -41.85 15.58 9.59
C ASN A 207 -41.57 14.11 9.22
N LEU A 208 -40.28 13.75 9.09
CA LEU A 208 -39.91 12.42 8.63
C LEU A 208 -40.17 11.37 9.72
N THR A 209 -41.01 10.39 9.41
CA THR A 209 -41.21 9.19 10.23
C THR A 209 -40.83 7.98 9.40
N LEU A 210 -39.87 7.19 9.90
CA LEU A 210 -39.42 5.97 9.24
C LEU A 210 -39.84 4.75 10.05
N VAL A 211 -40.45 3.79 9.37
CA VAL A 211 -40.94 2.54 9.94
C VAL A 211 -40.37 1.39 9.11
N LYS A 212 -39.85 0.36 9.78
CA LYS A 212 -39.39 -0.88 9.13
C LYS A 212 -40.09 -2.06 9.79
N GLY A 213 -40.99 -2.71 9.04
CA GLY A 213 -41.89 -3.73 9.60
C GLY A 213 -42.82 -3.10 10.65
N SER A 214 -42.82 -3.63 11.87
CA SER A 214 -43.59 -3.10 13.01
C SER A 214 -42.83 -2.09 13.87
N GLN A 215 -41.53 -1.86 13.61
CA GLN A 215 -40.69 -0.99 14.44
C GLN A 215 -40.62 0.43 13.85
N LYS A 216 -40.97 1.43 14.66
CA LYS A 216 -40.71 2.84 14.36
C LYS A 216 -39.24 3.14 14.63
N LEU A 217 -38.50 3.53 13.60
CA LEU A 217 -37.06 3.83 13.68
C LEU A 217 -36.83 5.32 13.94
N LEU A 218 -37.53 6.18 13.22
CA LEU A 218 -37.50 7.63 13.40
C LEU A 218 -38.94 8.15 13.48
N THR A 219 -39.18 9.14 14.33
CA THR A 219 -40.52 9.73 14.52
C THR A 219 -40.43 11.25 14.46
N GLN A 220 -41.15 11.87 13.51
CA GLN A 220 -41.28 13.32 13.35
C GLN A 220 -39.95 14.09 13.37
N VAL A 221 -38.95 13.56 12.67
CA VAL A 221 -37.61 14.16 12.65
C VAL A 221 -37.58 15.33 11.65
N ARG A 222 -36.85 16.38 12.04
CA ARG A 222 -36.64 17.61 11.27
C ARG A 222 -35.16 17.84 11.04
N PHE A 223 -34.74 17.93 9.79
CA PHE A 223 -33.35 18.24 9.43
C PHE A 223 -33.25 18.90 8.05
N GLN A 224 -32.12 19.57 7.80
CA GLN A 224 -31.76 20.15 6.51
C GLN A 224 -30.31 19.78 6.22
N ILE A 225 -30.01 19.36 5.00
CA ILE A 225 -28.66 19.00 4.55
C ILE A 225 -28.16 20.11 3.62
N PRO A 226 -27.21 20.94 4.07
CA PRO A 226 -26.62 21.98 3.24
C PRO A 226 -25.72 21.41 2.12
N TYR A 227 -25.69 22.09 0.98
CA TYR A 227 -24.78 21.77 -0.12
C TYR A 227 -23.30 21.97 0.28
N GLY A 228 -22.42 21.09 -0.20
CA GLY A 228 -20.97 21.18 0.04
C GLY A 228 -20.52 20.89 1.47
N LYS A 229 -21.37 20.28 2.32
CA LYS A 229 -21.00 19.88 3.69
C LYS A 229 -20.90 18.37 3.81
N ASN A 230 -19.89 17.94 4.57
CA ASN A 230 -19.70 16.54 4.93
C ASN A 230 -20.51 16.24 6.21
N ILE A 231 -21.51 15.36 6.11
CA ILE A 231 -22.37 14.99 7.24
C ILE A 231 -22.15 13.51 7.56
N ALA A 232 -21.79 13.22 8.81
CA ALA A 232 -21.65 11.86 9.31
C ALA A 232 -22.91 11.44 10.08
N LEU A 233 -23.45 10.26 9.75
CA LEU A 233 -24.54 9.62 10.52
C LEU A 233 -23.94 8.67 11.56
N VAL A 234 -24.03 9.03 12.83
CA VAL A 234 -23.50 8.24 13.95
C VAL A 234 -24.64 7.67 14.78
N GLY A 235 -24.50 6.44 15.24
CA GLY A 235 -25.47 5.78 16.12
C GLY A 235 -25.26 4.26 16.16
N ALA A 236 -25.94 3.56 17.07
CA ALA A 236 -25.85 2.10 17.18
C ALA A 236 -26.40 1.37 15.93
N ASN A 237 -26.05 0.10 15.72
CA ASN A 237 -26.67 -0.71 14.67
C ASN A 237 -28.14 -1.00 14.97
N GLY A 238 -28.98 -0.86 13.94
CA GLY A 238 -30.43 -1.05 14.03
C GLY A 238 -31.25 0.20 14.33
N VAL A 239 -30.62 1.37 14.57
CA VAL A 239 -31.37 2.64 14.80
C VAL A 239 -31.95 3.27 13.54
N GLY A 240 -31.73 2.65 12.37
CA GLY A 240 -32.27 3.12 11.08
C GLY A 240 -31.35 4.00 10.24
N LYS A 241 -30.02 4.01 10.47
CA LYS A 241 -29.05 4.77 9.66
C LYS A 241 -29.14 4.47 8.16
N THR A 242 -29.10 3.18 7.80
CA THR A 242 -29.23 2.74 6.40
C THR A 242 -30.59 3.08 5.82
N THR A 243 -31.66 2.90 6.60
CA THR A 243 -33.03 3.24 6.17
C THR A 243 -33.23 4.74 5.98
N LEU A 244 -32.57 5.58 6.78
CA LEU A 244 -32.54 7.03 6.56
C LEU A 244 -31.77 7.39 5.28
N LEU A 245 -30.65 6.71 5.02
CA LEU A 245 -29.86 6.93 3.81
C LEU A 245 -30.61 6.49 2.54
N GLU A 246 -31.32 5.35 2.60
CA GLU A 246 -32.23 4.89 1.54
C GLU A 246 -33.37 5.90 1.31
N ALA A 247 -34.00 6.41 2.37
CA ALA A 247 -35.06 7.41 2.27
C ALA A 247 -34.58 8.72 1.63
N ILE A 248 -33.34 9.14 1.92
CA ILE A 248 -32.70 10.31 1.29
C ILE A 248 -32.41 10.01 -0.18
N TYR A 249 -31.86 8.84 -0.49
CA TYR A 249 -31.54 8.44 -1.87
C TYR A 249 -32.78 8.42 -2.77
N HIS A 250 -33.93 7.96 -2.25
CA HIS A 250 -35.19 7.95 -2.98
C HIS A 250 -35.82 9.34 -3.18
N GLN A 251 -35.33 10.39 -2.51
CA GLN A 251 -35.80 11.77 -2.65
C GLN A 251 -34.94 12.62 -3.61
N ILE A 252 -33.81 12.07 -4.08
CA ILE A 252 -32.93 12.67 -5.10
C ILE A 252 -33.35 12.14 -6.47
#